data_AF-A0A1D2MWV5-F1
#
_entry.id   AF-A0A1D2MWV5-F1
#
_cell.length_a   1.000
_cell.length_b   1.000
_cell.length_c   1.000
_cell.angle_alpha   90.00
_cell.angle_beta   90.00
_cell.angle_gamma   90.00
#
_symmetry.space_group_name_H-M   'P 1'
#
loop_
_entity.id
_entity.type
_entity.pdbx_description
1 polymer ?
#
loop_
_entity_poly.entity_id
_entity_poly.type
_entity_poly.pdbx_seq_one_letter_code
_entity_poly.pdbx_strand_id
1 'polypeptide(L)'
;MSRSGSGSGAGGGGSSAGRMSDLARRRGLSIDVPHHIHDDDDVNDEEDEEANQKGKCARCMSACKQVTTFLLSHVGLISLVVGYCIMGAFTFEALESSHEIQVKRNMTKVREAVTHHLWVMTKNADVIIPNIWLKNTTERLQDFETALIRAMKKGGWDGSENEDTQQWTFSGALFYSIVVITTIGK
;
A
#
# COMPACT_ATOMS: atom_id res chain seq x y z
N MET A 1 7.13 -45.88 -40.93
CA MET A 1 5.91 -46.55 -40.43
C MET A 1 5.09 -45.48 -39.71
N SER A 2 4.12 -44.84 -40.40
CA SER A 2 2.67 -45.18 -40.36
C SER A 2 2.03 -44.63 -39.07
N ARG A 3 0.99 -43.79 -38.96
CA ARG A 3 -0.22 -43.35 -39.74
C ARG A 3 -0.65 -41.98 -39.13
N SER A 4 -1.23 -40.98 -39.81
CA SER A 4 -2.52 -40.83 -40.53
C SER A 4 -3.80 -40.79 -39.64
N GLY A 5 -4.63 -39.75 -39.86
CA GLY A 5 -6.06 -39.61 -39.47
C GLY A 5 -6.36 -38.19 -38.95
N SER A 6 -7.05 -37.23 -39.58
CA SER A 6 -8.23 -37.13 -40.49
C SER A 6 -9.61 -37.34 -39.84
N GLY A 7 -10.48 -36.33 -39.99
CA GLY A 7 -11.95 -36.33 -39.78
C GLY A 7 -12.42 -34.95 -39.25
N SER A 8 -13.13 -34.03 -39.94
CA SER A 8 -14.31 -33.99 -40.84
C SER A 8 -15.70 -34.22 -40.20
N GLY A 9 -16.63 -33.28 -40.47
CA GLY A 9 -18.09 -33.38 -40.31
C GLY A 9 -18.71 -32.19 -39.53
N ALA A 10 -19.40 -31.19 -40.08
CA ALA A 10 -20.57 -31.09 -40.99
C ALA A 10 -21.96 -31.18 -40.29
N GLY A 11 -22.83 -30.18 -40.52
CA GLY A 11 -24.26 -30.42 -40.83
C GLY A 11 -25.36 -29.75 -39.97
N GLY A 12 -26.26 -29.03 -40.67
CA GLY A 12 -27.72 -28.89 -40.39
C GLY A 12 -28.17 -27.68 -39.56
N GLY A 13 -29.06 -26.76 -39.97
CA GLY A 13 -30.08 -26.78 -41.02
C GLY A 13 -31.46 -27.18 -40.45
N GLY A 14 -32.46 -26.28 -40.46
CA GLY A 14 -33.86 -26.68 -40.23
C GLY A 14 -34.80 -25.61 -39.65
N SER A 15 -35.55 -24.96 -40.54
CA SER A 15 -36.73 -24.13 -40.28
C SER A 15 -37.99 -25.01 -40.24
N SER A 16 -39.03 -24.69 -39.44
CA SER A 16 -40.40 -25.14 -39.71
C SER A 16 -41.50 -24.45 -38.89
N ALA A 17 -42.55 -24.07 -39.61
CA ALA A 17 -43.98 -24.01 -39.25
C ALA A 17 -44.41 -23.03 -38.12
N GLY A 18 -45.34 -22.09 -38.31
CA GLY A 18 -46.50 -22.07 -39.19
C GLY A 18 -47.77 -22.29 -38.37
N ARG A 19 -48.62 -21.27 -38.23
CA ARG A 19 -50.09 -21.39 -38.19
C ARG A 19 -50.78 -20.03 -38.20
N MET A 20 -51.45 -19.78 -39.32
CA MET A 20 -52.51 -18.80 -39.53
C MET A 20 -53.81 -19.32 -38.93
N SER A 21 -54.53 -18.43 -38.24
CA SER A 21 -55.97 -18.43 -37.94
C SER A 21 -56.16 -17.24 -36.99
N ASP A 22 -56.88 -16.15 -37.26
CA ASP A 22 -58.28 -16.15 -37.65
C ASP A 22 -58.82 -14.73 -37.95
N LEU A 23 -59.76 -14.70 -38.89
CA LEU A 23 -60.97 -13.88 -38.95
C LEU A 23 -60.89 -12.34 -39.02
N ALA A 24 -60.86 -11.89 -40.27
CA ALA A 24 -61.89 -11.03 -40.89
C ALA A 24 -62.97 -10.41 -39.98
N ARG A 25 -62.92 -9.08 -39.85
CA ARG A 25 -64.10 -8.22 -39.67
C ARG A 25 -64.05 -7.08 -40.69
N ARG A 26 -64.80 -7.22 -41.77
CA ARG A 26 -65.12 -6.15 -42.74
C ARG A 26 -66.39 -5.43 -42.29
N ARG A 27 -66.46 -4.09 -42.45
CA ARG A 27 -67.36 -3.35 -43.38
C ARG A 27 -67.55 -1.87 -42.99
N GLY A 28 -67.62 -1.01 -44.03
CA GLY A 28 -68.15 0.37 -44.04
C GLY A 28 -67.06 1.42 -44.32
N LEU A 29 -66.71 1.83 -45.56
CA LEU A 29 -67.40 2.76 -46.49
C LEU A 29 -67.83 4.08 -45.79
N SER A 30 -67.54 5.32 -46.23
CA SER A 30 -67.20 5.88 -47.56
C SER A 30 -66.93 7.41 -47.45
N ILE A 31 -66.21 8.02 -48.43
CA ILE A 31 -66.43 9.39 -49.04
C ILE A 31 -66.00 10.65 -48.22
N ASP A 32 -65.30 11.72 -48.66
CA ASP A 32 -64.73 12.32 -49.92
C ASP A 32 -63.50 13.22 -49.53
N VAL A 33 -62.30 13.22 -50.16
CA VAL A 33 -61.66 14.05 -51.25
C VAL A 33 -61.61 15.62 -51.09
N PRO A 34 -60.74 16.41 -51.80
CA PRO A 34 -59.42 16.96 -51.36
C PRO A 34 -59.24 18.51 -51.49
N HIS A 35 -58.25 19.12 -50.81
CA HIS A 35 -57.48 20.34 -51.19
C HIS A 35 -56.52 20.64 -50.02
N HIS A 36 -55.26 21.09 -50.09
CA HIS A 36 -54.59 22.04 -50.98
C HIS A 36 -53.08 21.88 -50.65
N ILE A 37 -52.19 21.83 -51.65
CA ILE A 37 -50.74 22.01 -51.42
C ILE A 37 -50.48 23.50 -51.25
N HIS A 38 -49.77 23.91 -50.20
CA HIS A 38 -48.85 25.03 -50.31
C HIS A 38 -47.74 24.94 -49.25
N ASP A 39 -46.53 25.14 -49.76
CA ASP A 39 -45.25 25.02 -49.12
C ASP A 39 -44.96 26.09 -48.04
N ASP A 40 -43.97 25.72 -47.22
CA ASP A 40 -42.95 26.57 -46.58
C ASP A 40 -43.33 27.62 -45.51
N ASP A 41 -42.38 27.68 -44.57
CA ASP A 41 -41.94 28.81 -43.76
C ASP A 41 -42.59 29.14 -42.40
N ASP A 42 -41.64 29.23 -41.44
CA ASP A 42 -41.54 30.13 -40.30
C ASP A 42 -42.33 29.85 -39.00
N VAL A 43 -41.52 29.36 -38.03
CA VAL A 43 -41.23 30.03 -36.75
C VAL A 43 -42.42 30.37 -35.86
N ASN A 44 -42.53 29.59 -34.77
CA ASN A 44 -42.79 30.16 -33.45
C ASN A 44 -41.66 29.70 -32.52
N ASP A 45 -40.60 30.51 -32.52
CA ASP A 45 -39.57 30.59 -31.49
C ASP A 45 -40.21 31.18 -30.24
N GLU A 46 -40.59 30.39 -29.22
CA GLU A 46 -40.84 30.96 -27.88
C GLU A 46 -40.92 29.95 -26.71
N GLU A 47 -40.31 28.76 -26.81
CA GLU A 47 -40.27 27.80 -25.69
C GLU A 47 -38.90 27.10 -25.50
N ASP A 48 -37.78 27.83 -25.57
CA ASP A 48 -36.45 27.23 -25.41
C ASP A 48 -35.50 28.04 -24.49
N GLU A 49 -35.92 28.46 -23.29
CA GLU A 49 -34.97 29.05 -22.32
C GLU A 49 -34.92 28.45 -20.90
N GLU A 50 -35.80 27.55 -20.47
CA GLU A 50 -35.70 26.97 -19.11
C GLU A 50 -35.07 25.56 -19.00
N ALA A 51 -34.86 24.84 -20.11
CA ALA A 51 -34.36 23.45 -20.07
C ALA A 51 -32.83 23.29 -20.17
N ASN A 52 -32.06 24.35 -20.48
CA ASN A 52 -30.62 24.23 -20.78
C ASN A 52 -29.69 24.38 -19.56
N GLN A 53 -30.19 24.88 -18.42
CA GLN A 53 -29.32 25.17 -17.26
C GLN A 53 -29.24 24.04 -16.21
N LYS A 54 -30.21 23.12 -16.16
CA LYS A 54 -30.21 21.99 -15.19
C LYS A 54 -29.47 20.73 -15.68
N GLY A 55 -29.32 20.51 -16.99
CA GLY A 55 -28.77 19.28 -17.55
C GLY A 55 -27.24 19.14 -17.47
N LYS A 56 -26.50 20.27 -17.45
CA LYS A 56 -25.02 20.28 -17.45
C LYS A 56 -24.45 20.20 -16.03
N CYS A 57 -25.07 20.91 -15.08
CA CYS A 57 -24.64 20.95 -13.68
C CYS A 57 -24.90 19.63 -12.95
N ALA A 58 -26.04 18.97 -13.22
CA ALA A 58 -26.36 17.65 -12.64
C ALA A 58 -25.44 16.52 -13.15
N ARG A 59 -25.04 16.56 -14.44
CA ARG A 59 -24.09 15.60 -15.02
C ARG A 59 -22.69 15.73 -14.41
N CYS A 60 -22.24 16.97 -14.17
CA CYS A 60 -20.96 17.24 -13.53
C CYS A 60 -20.95 16.82 -12.06
N MET A 61 -22.01 17.11 -11.29
CA MET A 61 -22.17 16.61 -9.93
C MET A 61 -22.22 15.09 -9.84
N SER A 62 -22.89 14.42 -10.78
CA SER A 62 -22.95 12.95 -10.80
C SER A 62 -21.59 12.35 -11.18
N ALA A 63 -20.83 12.98 -12.07
CA ALA A 63 -19.46 12.58 -12.42
C ALA A 63 -18.48 12.81 -11.25
N CYS A 64 -18.55 13.96 -10.58
CA CYS A 64 -17.77 14.23 -9.36
C CYS A 64 -18.14 13.25 -8.25
N LYS A 65 -19.42 12.89 -8.07
CA LYS A 65 -19.85 11.90 -7.06
C LYS A 65 -19.41 10.48 -7.41
N GLN A 66 -19.39 10.11 -8.69
CA GLN A 66 -18.85 8.85 -9.19
C GLN A 66 -17.33 8.78 -8.96
N VAL A 67 -16.61 9.88 -9.23
CA VAL A 67 -15.17 10.03 -8.98
C VAL A 67 -14.89 10.04 -7.48
N THR A 68 -15.67 10.72 -6.65
CA THR A 68 -15.53 10.68 -5.19
C THR A 68 -15.80 9.27 -4.67
N THR A 69 -16.75 8.52 -5.23
CA THR A 69 -17.01 7.11 -4.86
C THR A 69 -15.87 6.18 -5.29
N PHE A 70 -15.23 6.44 -6.44
CA PHE A 70 -14.11 5.66 -7.00
C PHE A 70 -12.76 6.00 -6.36
N LEU A 71 -12.53 7.27 -6.06
CA LEU A 71 -11.38 7.74 -5.29
C LEU A 71 -11.56 7.30 -3.84
N LEU A 72 -12.73 7.40 -3.21
CA LEU A 72 -12.94 6.85 -1.86
C LEU A 72 -12.60 5.36 -1.78
N SER A 73 -12.91 4.58 -2.82
CA SER A 73 -12.59 3.15 -2.83
C SER A 73 -11.13 2.85 -3.19
N HIS A 74 -10.43 3.68 -3.99
CA HIS A 74 -9.04 3.38 -4.38
C HIS A 74 -8.00 4.42 -3.93
N VAL A 75 -8.21 5.71 -4.18
CA VAL A 75 -7.26 6.79 -3.84
C VAL A 75 -7.32 7.20 -2.37
N GLY A 76 -8.49 7.20 -1.75
CA GLY A 76 -8.70 7.39 -0.32
C GLY A 76 -8.16 6.21 0.47
N LEU A 77 -8.32 4.98 -0.04
CA LEU A 77 -7.70 3.79 0.54
C LEU A 77 -6.17 3.86 0.47
N ILE A 78 -5.60 4.23 -0.69
CA ILE A 78 -4.14 4.45 -0.83
C ILE A 78 -3.67 5.58 0.10
N SER A 79 -4.38 6.72 0.13
CA SER A 79 -4.03 7.86 0.97
C SER A 79 -4.13 7.52 2.46
N LEU A 80 -5.13 6.75 2.88
CA LEU A 80 -5.27 6.26 4.25
C LEU A 80 -4.09 5.37 4.62
N VAL A 81 -3.70 4.45 3.73
CA VAL A 81 -2.52 3.59 3.93
C VAL A 81 -1.24 4.41 4.05
N VAL A 82 -1.03 5.37 3.15
CA VAL A 82 0.15 6.26 3.21
C VAL A 82 0.15 7.08 4.49
N GLY A 83 -0.98 7.66 4.88
CA GLY A 83 -1.13 8.40 6.13
C GLY A 83 -0.88 7.52 7.36
N TYR A 84 -1.36 6.28 7.34
CA TYR A 84 -1.09 5.29 8.37
C TYR A 84 0.40 4.93 8.46
N CYS A 85 1.09 4.77 7.33
CA CYS A 85 2.54 4.56 7.30
C CYS A 85 3.32 5.76 7.85
N ILE A 86 2.90 6.99 7.55
CA ILE A 86 3.52 8.20 8.11
C ILE A 86 3.31 8.30 9.62
N MET A 87 2.09 8.03 10.11
CA MET A 87 1.83 7.96 11.56
C MET A 87 2.66 6.87 12.24
N GLY A 88 2.77 5.70 11.58
CA GLY A 88 3.66 4.62 12.03
C GLY A 88 5.12 5.06 12.11
N ALA A 89 5.62 5.76 11.08
CA ALA A 89 6.98 6.27 11.05
C ALA A 89 7.28 7.18 12.26
N PHE A 90 6.43 8.18 12.51
CA PHE A 90 6.61 9.05 13.67
C PHE A 90 6.50 8.29 15.00
N THR A 91 5.60 7.32 15.09
CA THR A 91 5.41 6.54 16.32
C THR A 91 6.63 5.67 16.61
N PHE A 92 7.13 4.92 15.63
CA PHE A 92 8.30 4.05 15.82
C PHE A 92 9.58 4.86 16.02
N GLU A 93 9.78 5.95 15.27
CA GLU A 93 10.91 6.86 15.49
C GLU A 93 10.89 7.42 16.92
N ALA A 94 9.75 7.89 17.41
CA ALA A 94 9.65 8.44 18.77
C ALA A 94 9.89 7.38 19.87
N LEU A 95 9.43 6.15 19.67
CA LEU A 95 9.56 5.08 20.65
C LEU A 95 10.97 4.44 20.66
N GLU A 96 11.53 4.18 19.48
CA GLU A 96 12.74 3.36 19.36
C GLU A 96 14.03 4.18 19.29
N SER A 97 14.01 5.43 18.79
CA SER A 97 15.24 6.26 18.69
C SER A 97 15.89 6.50 20.06
N SER A 98 15.08 6.82 21.08
CA SER A 98 15.58 7.04 22.45
C SER A 98 16.20 5.78 23.04
N HIS A 99 15.61 4.61 22.78
CA HIS A 99 16.14 3.33 23.25
C HIS A 99 17.43 2.97 22.53
N GLU A 100 17.49 3.15 21.21
CA GLU A 100 18.69 2.92 20.39
C GLU A 100 19.88 3.74 20.90
N ILE A 101 19.69 5.05 21.11
CA ILE A 101 20.74 5.95 21.63
C ILE A 101 21.21 5.50 23.02
N GLN A 102 20.28 5.12 23.90
CA GLN A 102 20.62 4.63 25.25
C GLN A 102 21.45 3.35 25.19
N VAL A 103 21.11 2.40 24.32
CA VAL A 103 21.86 1.16 24.14
C VAL A 103 23.26 1.44 23.62
N LYS A 104 23.42 2.32 22.63
CA LYS A 104 24.73 2.75 22.11
C LYS A 104 25.60 3.37 23.22
N ARG A 105 25.06 4.34 23.97
CA ARG A 105 25.74 4.96 25.12
C ARG A 105 26.14 3.97 26.19
N ASN A 106 25.26 3.01 26.51
CA ASN A 106 25.55 2.00 27.50
C ASN A 106 26.68 1.08 27.04
N MET A 107 26.72 0.69 25.77
CA MET A 107 27.83 -0.10 25.22
C MET A 107 29.15 0.66 25.26
N THR A 108 29.16 1.95 24.91
CA THR A 108 30.35 2.82 25.05
C THR A 108 30.85 2.86 26.49
N LYS A 109 29.96 3.10 27.46
CA LYS A 109 30.32 3.12 28.89
C LYS A 109 30.86 1.79 29.39
N VAL A 110 30.26 0.68 28.96
CA VAL A 110 30.70 -0.67 29.34
C VAL A 110 32.11 -0.94 28.78
N ARG A 111 32.36 -0.59 27.52
CA ARG A 111 33.68 -0.71 26.90
C ARG A 111 34.71 0.14 27.65
N GLU A 112 34.41 1.41 27.89
CA GLU A 112 35.29 2.32 28.63
C GLU A 112 35.60 1.83 30.04
N ALA A 113 34.60 1.31 30.76
CA ALA A 113 34.78 0.77 32.10
C ALA A 113 35.75 -0.43 32.11
N VAL A 114 35.63 -1.33 31.12
CA VAL A 114 36.53 -2.48 30.99
C VAL A 114 37.94 -2.02 30.64
N THR A 115 38.10 -1.15 29.64
CA THR A 115 39.40 -0.59 29.26
C THR A 115 40.07 0.11 30.44
N HIS A 116 39.32 0.93 31.18
CA HIS A 116 39.82 1.62 32.36
C HIS A 116 40.21 0.65 33.48
N HIS A 117 39.41 -0.38 33.74
CA HIS A 117 39.72 -1.38 34.76
C HIS A 117 40.99 -2.17 34.42
N LEU A 118 41.17 -2.57 33.15
CA LEU A 118 42.39 -3.23 32.68
C LEU A 118 43.60 -2.32 32.78
N TRP A 119 43.45 -1.04 32.44
CA TRP A 119 44.51 -0.04 32.59
C TRP A 119 44.93 0.12 34.05
N VAL A 120 43.98 0.30 34.97
CA VAL A 120 44.26 0.44 36.41
C VAL A 120 44.92 -0.81 36.98
N MET A 121 44.44 -2.00 36.60
CA MET A 121 45.05 -3.27 37.03
C MET A 121 46.50 -3.39 36.57
N THR A 122 46.78 -2.95 35.35
CA THR A 122 48.14 -2.98 34.77
C THR A 122 49.04 -1.94 35.43
N LYS A 123 48.53 -0.73 35.67
CA LYS A 123 49.27 0.39 36.27
C LYS A 123 49.61 0.17 37.75
N ASN A 124 48.71 -0.44 38.52
CA ASN A 124 48.87 -0.62 39.97
C ASN A 124 49.72 -1.84 40.34
N ALA A 125 50.18 -2.62 39.36
CA ALA A 125 51.05 -3.76 39.59
C ALA A 125 52.53 -3.34 39.51
N ASP A 126 53.28 -3.45 40.62
CA ASP A 126 54.73 -3.22 40.62
C ASP A 126 55.47 -4.21 39.70
N VAL A 127 54.97 -5.44 39.59
CA VAL A 127 55.40 -6.46 38.62
C VAL A 127 54.18 -7.21 38.09
N ILE A 128 53.99 -7.23 36.77
CA ILE A 128 52.88 -7.94 36.13
C ILE A 128 53.21 -9.44 36.09
N ILE A 129 52.50 -10.23 36.90
CA ILE A 129 52.58 -11.70 36.86
C ILE A 129 51.61 -12.19 35.76
N PRO A 130 52.09 -12.78 34.65
CA PRO A 130 51.25 -13.04 33.48
C PRO A 130 50.02 -13.91 33.78
N ASN A 131 50.18 -14.99 34.56
CA ASN A 131 49.07 -15.92 34.82
C ASN A 131 47.93 -15.29 35.64
N ILE A 132 48.26 -14.46 36.63
CA ILE A 132 47.27 -13.80 37.49
C ILE A 132 46.58 -12.68 36.70
N TRP A 133 47.37 -11.88 35.98
CA TRP A 133 46.85 -10.81 35.14
C TRP A 133 45.96 -11.35 34.02
N LEU A 134 46.39 -12.42 33.35
CA LEU A 134 45.63 -13.07 32.30
C LEU A 134 44.32 -13.63 32.84
N LYS A 135 44.35 -14.35 33.97
CA LYS A 135 43.13 -14.87 34.62
C LYS A 135 42.13 -13.75 34.93
N ASN A 136 42.58 -12.68 35.60
CA ASN A 136 41.70 -11.57 35.98
C ASN A 136 41.17 -10.79 34.77
N THR A 137 42.01 -10.62 33.75
CA THR A 137 41.62 -9.97 32.49
C THR A 137 40.60 -10.81 31.74
N THR A 138 40.81 -12.12 31.63
CA THR A 138 39.88 -13.06 30.99
C THR A 138 38.52 -13.05 31.69
N GLU A 139 38.48 -13.08 33.03
CA GLU A 139 37.22 -12.99 33.79
C GLU A 139 36.47 -11.69 33.47
N ARG A 140 37.15 -10.54 33.45
CA ARG A 140 36.54 -9.25 33.08
C ARG A 140 36.09 -9.18 31.62
N LEU A 141 36.80 -9.87 30.72
CA LEU A 141 36.41 -9.95 29.32
C LEU A 141 35.18 -10.83 29.12
N GLN A 142 35.01 -11.90 29.90
CA GLN A 142 33.81 -12.75 29.87
C GLN A 142 32.56 -11.98 30.33
N ASP A 143 32.69 -11.15 31.36
CA ASP A 143 31.62 -10.25 31.80
C ASP A 143 31.23 -9.26 30.68
N PHE A 144 32.23 -8.67 30.03
CA PHE A 144 32.04 -7.77 28.88
C PHE A 144 31.33 -8.47 27.72
N GLU A 145 31.82 -9.65 27.32
CA GLU A 145 31.23 -10.44 26.24
C GLU A 145 29.77 -10.80 26.55
N THR A 146 29.47 -11.16 27.80
CA THR A 146 28.10 -11.45 28.23
C THR A 146 27.19 -10.22 28.10
N ALA A 147 27.69 -9.04 28.48
CA ALA A 147 26.97 -7.79 28.30
C ALA A 147 26.77 -7.44 26.82
N LEU A 148 27.80 -7.63 26.00
CA LEU A 148 27.80 -7.41 24.56
C LEU A 148 26.75 -8.28 23.85
N ILE A 149 26.80 -9.60 24.09
CA ILE A 149 25.85 -10.57 23.53
C ILE A 149 24.42 -10.22 23.97
N ARG A 150 24.24 -9.76 25.22
CA ARG A 150 22.93 -9.33 25.70
C ARG A 150 22.43 -8.09 24.96
N ALA A 151 23.28 -7.09 24.73
CA ALA A 151 22.90 -5.91 23.97
C ALA A 151 22.58 -6.23 22.51
N MET A 152 23.34 -7.12 21.88
CA MET A 152 23.05 -7.57 20.51
C MET A 152 21.72 -8.35 20.42
N LYS A 153 21.51 -9.33 21.31
CA LYS A 153 20.35 -10.23 21.21
C LYS A 153 19.04 -9.65 21.74
N LYS A 154 19.11 -8.82 22.79
CA LYS A 154 17.93 -8.29 23.49
C LYS A 154 17.82 -6.78 23.41
N GLY A 155 18.94 -6.08 23.35
CA GLY A 155 18.97 -4.62 23.33
C GLY A 155 18.78 -4.01 21.96
N GLY A 156 18.91 -4.79 20.87
CA GLY A 156 18.87 -4.26 19.51
C GLY A 156 20.13 -3.49 19.12
N TRP A 157 21.27 -3.76 19.76
CA TRP A 157 22.53 -3.10 19.40
C TRP A 157 23.04 -3.62 18.05
N ASP A 158 23.32 -2.68 17.14
CA ASP A 158 23.73 -2.92 15.75
C ASP A 158 25.25 -3.07 15.56
N GLY A 159 26.03 -2.94 16.65
CA GLY A 159 27.50 -2.99 16.61
C GLY A 159 28.15 -1.61 16.41
N SER A 160 27.37 -0.55 16.19
CA SER A 160 27.86 0.83 16.12
C SER A 160 27.64 1.53 17.46
N GLU A 161 28.67 2.24 17.92
CA GLU A 161 28.57 3.14 19.08
C GLU A 161 28.35 4.60 18.66
N ASN A 162 28.31 4.89 17.36
CA ASN A 162 28.07 6.24 16.89
C ASN A 162 26.57 6.58 17.01
N GLU A 163 26.27 7.59 17.84
CA GLU A 163 24.90 8.09 18.07
C GLU A 163 24.29 8.76 16.83
N ASP A 164 25.10 9.21 15.88
CA ASP A 164 24.64 9.83 14.62
C ASP A 164 24.14 8.77 13.61
N THR A 165 24.61 7.53 13.76
CA THR A 165 24.16 6.40 12.93
C THR A 165 22.98 5.73 13.60
N GLN A 166 21.77 6.19 13.27
CA GLN A 166 20.52 5.67 13.83
C GLN A 166 19.75 4.86 12.79
N GLN A 167 19.26 3.69 13.19
CA GLN A 167 18.37 2.87 12.39
C GLN A 167 16.95 3.45 12.42
N TRP A 168 16.51 3.95 13.58
CA TRP A 168 15.17 4.49 13.80
C TRP A 168 15.07 5.99 13.48
N THR A 169 15.46 6.35 12.26
CA THR A 169 15.13 7.66 11.68
C THR A 169 13.76 7.63 11.00
N PHE A 170 13.15 8.78 10.74
CA PHE A 170 11.87 8.87 10.01
C PHE A 170 11.81 7.96 8.77
N SER A 171 12.82 8.01 7.92
CA SER A 171 12.89 7.20 6.70
C SER A 171 12.99 5.69 7.00
N GLY A 172 13.74 5.31 8.04
CA GLY A 172 13.86 3.92 8.48
C GLY A 172 12.56 3.39 9.09
N ALA A 173 11.93 4.17 9.96
CA ALA A 173 10.65 3.88 10.59
C ALA A 173 9.49 3.82 9.57
N LEU A 174 9.55 4.66 8.53
CA LEU A 174 8.60 4.64 7.42
C LEU A 174 8.76 3.37 6.58
N PHE A 175 9.99 3.01 6.21
CA PHE A 175 10.27 1.78 5.50
C PHE A 175 9.82 0.56 6.31
N TYR A 176 10.09 0.54 7.61
CA TYR A 176 9.62 -0.51 8.53
C TYR A 176 8.09 -0.62 8.52
N SER A 177 7.37 0.51 8.63
CA SER A 177 5.91 0.54 8.58
C SER A 177 5.35 -0.06 7.28
N ILE A 178 6.01 0.21 6.14
CA ILE A 178 5.64 -0.35 4.82
C ILE A 178 5.89 -1.87 4.77
N VAL A 179 7.03 -2.35 5.28
CA VAL A 179 7.36 -3.79 5.29
C VAL A 179 6.39 -4.58 6.17
N VAL A 180 5.98 -4.01 7.30
CA VAL A 180 5.01 -4.61 8.23
C VAL A 180 3.61 -4.72 7.59
N ILE A 181 3.10 -3.63 7.00
CA ILE A 181 1.76 -3.65 6.40
C ILE A 181 1.68 -4.49 5.13
N THR A 182 2.77 -4.57 4.36
CA THR A 182 2.87 -5.46 3.19
C THR A 182 3.12 -6.92 3.57
N THR A 183 3.32 -7.19 4.87
CA THR A 183 3.56 -8.52 5.45
C THR A 183 4.81 -9.23 4.91
N ILE A 184 5.77 -8.46 4.37
CA ILE A 184 7.05 -8.97 3.87
C ILE A 184 7.95 -9.42 5.04
N GLY A 185 7.89 -8.74 6.18
CA GLY A 185 8.72 -9.00 7.36
C GLY A 185 8.28 -10.23 8.18
N LYS A 186 8.31 -11.42 7.56
CA LYS A 186 8.25 -12.72 8.24
C LYS A 186 9.59 -13.44 8.15
#